data_AF-A0A6L8F1C1-F1
#
_entry.id   AF-A0A6L8F1C1-F1
#
_cell.length_a   1.000
_cell.length_b   1.000
_cell.length_c   1.000
_cell.angle_alpha   90.00
_cell.angle_beta   90.00
_cell.angle_gamma   90.00
#
_symmetry.space_group_name_H-M   'P 1'
#
loop_
_entity.id
_entity.type
_entity.pdbx_description
1 polymer ?
#
loop_
_entity_poly.entity_id
_entity_poly.type
_entity_poly.pdbx_seq_one_letter_code
_entity_poly.pdbx_strand_id
1 'polypeptide(L)'
;MTPNIKKMSSQQFRDWIVSIVNQDIFASRERLTVLLAKNSPHEALKKEFREFFNGYYSLALELEEHEESVLEIIKATDALAHLKHRVSAVEAQRRSSPLGREARRLGLSLDTDPVPEIKVAALSVDDFQTFMRTLGNWQLFASRERLVKLIGTEKSIEITEHLRAEFCEFFVCYLEMELFLENYDYDPDEGLELRQEFIEELEREDEYIRSGGKMYTLEEVVKE
;
A
#
# COMPACT_ATOMS: atom_id res chain seq x y z
N MET A 1 -8.25 -14.49 -14.54
CA MET A 1 -6.95 -14.60 -15.24
C MET A 1 -6.30 -13.24 -15.18
N THR A 2 -5.33 -13.07 -14.30
CA THR A 2 -4.57 -11.83 -14.15
C THR A 2 -3.71 -11.62 -15.41
N PRO A 3 -3.77 -10.46 -16.07
CA PRO A 3 -3.03 -10.24 -17.31
C PRO A 3 -1.51 -10.28 -17.05
N ASN A 4 -0.81 -11.21 -17.69
CA ASN A 4 0.65 -11.24 -17.63
C ASN A 4 1.21 -9.99 -18.33
N ILE A 5 1.96 -9.16 -17.61
CA ILE A 5 2.61 -7.94 -18.12
C ILE A 5 3.47 -8.16 -19.36
N LYS A 6 4.04 -9.36 -19.55
CA LYS A 6 4.77 -9.76 -20.78
C LYS A 6 3.88 -9.84 -22.01
N LYS A 7 2.56 -10.00 -21.82
CA LYS A 7 1.55 -10.13 -22.89
C LYS A 7 0.77 -8.83 -23.13
N MET A 8 0.96 -7.82 -22.29
CA MET A 8 0.30 -6.52 -22.49
C MET A 8 0.86 -5.83 -23.74
N SER A 9 -0.04 -5.37 -24.61
CA SER A 9 0.32 -4.40 -25.65
C SER A 9 0.90 -3.12 -25.03
N SER A 10 1.63 -2.33 -25.81
CA SER A 10 2.20 -1.06 -25.34
C SER A 10 1.13 -0.12 -24.77
N GLN A 11 -0.06 -0.11 -25.35
CA GLN A 11 -1.17 0.71 -24.87
C GLN A 11 -1.72 0.19 -23.54
N GLN A 12 -1.99 -1.11 -23.42
CA GLN A 12 -2.46 -1.72 -22.17
C GLN A 12 -1.46 -1.51 -21.03
N PHE A 13 -0.16 -1.69 -21.30
CA PHE A 13 0.87 -1.46 -20.30
C PHE A 13 0.89 0.00 -19.86
N ARG A 14 0.81 0.95 -20.80
CA ARG A 14 0.76 2.38 -20.46
C ARG A 14 -0.47 2.74 -19.63
N ASP A 15 -1.65 2.25 -20.00
CA ASP A 15 -2.89 2.52 -19.27
C ASP A 15 -2.84 1.92 -17.85
N TRP A 16 -2.22 0.76 -17.71
CA TRP A 16 -1.96 0.14 -16.41
C TRP A 16 -0.95 0.94 -15.56
N ILE A 17 0.17 1.42 -16.14
CA ILE A 17 1.07 2.31 -15.39
C ILE A 17 0.34 3.60 -14.97
N VAL A 18 -0.57 4.12 -15.81
CA VAL A 18 -1.41 5.28 -15.45
C VAL A 18 -2.29 5.00 -14.24
N SER A 19 -2.89 3.81 -14.09
CA SER A 19 -3.65 3.47 -12.88
C SER A 19 -2.75 3.41 -11.65
N ILE A 20 -1.54 2.86 -11.79
CA ILE A 20 -0.55 2.76 -10.70
C ILE A 20 -0.09 4.15 -10.23
N VAL A 21 0.37 5.02 -11.12
CA VAL A 21 0.98 6.31 -10.72
C VAL A 21 -0.03 7.35 -10.22
N ASN A 22 -1.33 7.04 -10.30
CA ASN A 22 -2.43 7.88 -9.84
C ASN A 22 -3.08 7.36 -8.55
N GLN A 23 -2.51 6.33 -7.90
CA GLN A 23 -2.97 5.85 -6.60
C GLN A 23 -2.86 6.94 -5.51
N ASP A 24 -3.75 6.89 -4.52
CA ASP A 24 -3.90 7.95 -3.51
C ASP A 24 -2.68 8.14 -2.60
N ILE A 25 -1.81 7.13 -2.47
CA ILE A 25 -0.54 7.22 -1.74
C ILE A 25 0.31 8.39 -2.22
N PHE A 26 0.29 8.72 -3.52
CA PHE A 26 1.10 9.80 -4.08
C PHE A 26 0.60 11.17 -3.63
N ALA A 27 -0.72 11.37 -3.65
CA ALA A 27 -1.33 12.60 -3.13
C ALA A 27 -1.18 12.70 -1.60
N SER A 28 -1.30 11.58 -0.89
CA SER A 28 -1.06 11.53 0.55
C SER A 28 0.38 11.90 0.91
N ARG A 29 1.37 11.39 0.17
CA ARG A 29 2.79 11.77 0.37
C ARG A 29 3.03 13.26 0.20
N GLU A 30 2.38 13.93 -0.76
CA GLU A 30 2.48 15.37 -0.93
C GLU A 30 1.94 16.12 0.30
N ARG A 31 0.75 15.75 0.78
CA ARG A 31 0.16 16.32 2.00
C ARG A 31 1.03 16.06 3.23
N LEU A 32 1.54 14.84 3.37
CA LEU A 32 2.45 14.44 4.44
C LEU A 32 3.71 15.31 4.46
N THR A 33 4.32 15.53 3.29
CA THR A 33 5.52 16.37 3.17
C THR A 33 5.24 17.80 3.65
N VAL A 34 4.08 18.36 3.31
CA VAL A 34 3.64 19.68 3.77
C VAL A 34 3.43 19.69 5.29
N LEU A 35 2.79 18.67 5.85
CA LEU A 35 2.55 18.58 7.30
C LEU A 35 3.85 18.50 8.09
N LEU A 36 4.82 17.70 7.61
CA LEU A 36 6.14 17.55 8.20
C LEU A 36 6.96 18.84 8.11
N ALA A 37 6.92 19.55 6.98
CA ALA A 37 7.61 20.83 6.81
C ALA A 37 7.06 21.93 7.73
N LYS A 38 5.77 21.87 8.07
CA LYS A 38 5.11 22.83 8.96
C LYS A 38 5.22 22.48 10.44
N ASN A 39 5.87 21.36 10.81
CA ASN A 39 5.85 20.81 12.17
C ASN A 39 4.42 20.73 12.72
N SER A 40 3.51 20.19 11.92
CA SER A 40 2.08 20.10 12.26
C SER A 40 1.85 19.22 13.51
N PRO A 41 0.72 19.37 14.20
CA PRO A 41 0.40 18.55 15.38
C PRO A 41 0.41 17.05 15.08
N HIS A 42 0.75 16.25 16.10
CA HIS A 42 0.82 14.78 16.01
C HIS A 42 -0.44 14.15 15.42
N GLU A 43 -1.62 14.64 15.82
CA GLU A 43 -2.90 14.11 15.33
C GLU A 43 -3.13 14.36 13.83
N ALA A 44 -2.59 15.45 13.28
CA ALA A 44 -2.64 15.69 11.83
C ALA A 44 -1.76 14.69 11.08
N LEU A 45 -0.59 14.35 11.63
CA LEU A 45 0.31 13.34 11.06
C LEU A 45 -0.30 11.93 11.17
N LYS A 46 -0.95 11.59 12.28
CA LYS A 46 -1.68 10.32 12.44
C LYS A 46 -2.80 10.17 11.42
N LYS A 47 -3.57 11.24 11.18
CA LYS A 47 -4.62 11.21 10.16
C LYS A 47 -4.03 10.95 8.77
N GLU A 48 -2.99 11.70 8.39
CA GLU A 48 -2.37 11.52 7.08
C GLU A 48 -1.64 10.17 6.96
N PHE A 49 -1.13 9.62 8.05
CA PHE A 49 -0.59 8.26 8.09
C PHE A 49 -1.64 7.22 7.68
N ARG A 50 -2.88 7.32 8.16
CA ARG A 50 -3.96 6.41 7.74
C ARG A 50 -4.25 6.54 6.25
N GLU A 51 -4.36 7.77 5.74
CA GLU A 51 -4.56 8.01 4.29
C GLU A 51 -3.41 7.44 3.46
N PHE A 52 -2.17 7.59 3.94
CA PHE A 52 -0.99 7.05 3.29
C PHE A 52 -1.05 5.53 3.20
N PHE A 53 -1.39 4.85 4.30
CA PHE A 53 -1.45 3.39 4.35
C PHE A 53 -2.63 2.83 3.56
N ASN A 54 -3.78 3.49 3.55
CA ASN A 54 -4.90 3.11 2.69
C ASN A 54 -4.51 3.19 1.21
N GLY A 55 -3.88 4.29 0.78
CA GLY A 55 -3.39 4.42 -0.58
C GLY A 55 -2.28 3.41 -0.92
N TYR A 56 -1.41 3.12 0.05
CA TYR A 56 -0.36 2.11 -0.09
C TYR A 56 -0.94 0.70 -0.24
N TYR A 57 -2.00 0.36 0.51
CA TYR A 57 -2.67 -0.93 0.40
C TYR A 57 -3.19 -1.16 -1.02
N SER A 58 -3.89 -0.18 -1.60
CA SER A 58 -4.37 -0.25 -2.98
C SER A 58 -3.23 -0.40 -3.99
N LEU A 59 -2.11 0.31 -3.78
CA LEU A 59 -0.92 0.16 -4.62
C LEU A 59 -0.30 -1.24 -4.49
N ALA A 60 -0.18 -1.76 -3.27
CA ALA A 60 0.43 -3.05 -3.00
C ALA A 60 -0.35 -4.20 -3.65
N LEU A 61 -1.69 -4.19 -3.54
CA LEU A 61 -2.54 -5.17 -4.22
C LEU A 61 -2.27 -5.22 -5.73
N GLU A 62 -2.28 -4.05 -6.37
CA GLU A 62 -2.05 -3.95 -7.81
C GLU A 62 -0.65 -4.46 -8.22
N LEU A 63 0.38 -4.20 -7.40
CA LEU A 63 1.75 -4.61 -7.73
C LEU A 63 2.02 -6.09 -7.45
N GLU A 64 1.48 -6.63 -6.35
CA GLU A 64 1.72 -8.02 -5.95
C GLU A 64 1.05 -9.03 -6.88
N GLU A 65 -0.09 -8.67 -7.47
CA GLU A 65 -0.72 -9.46 -8.53
C GLU A 65 0.21 -9.76 -9.72
N HIS A 66 1.22 -8.91 -9.94
CA HIS A 66 2.16 -9.03 -11.04
C HIS A 66 3.60 -9.36 -10.58
N GLU A 67 3.84 -9.56 -9.29
CA GLU A 67 5.18 -9.68 -8.71
C GLU A 67 6.04 -10.74 -9.41
N GLU A 68 5.54 -11.97 -9.53
CA GLU A 68 6.25 -13.07 -10.17
C GLU A 68 6.68 -12.72 -11.59
N SER A 69 5.76 -12.15 -12.38
CA SER A 69 6.03 -11.77 -13.77
C SER A 69 7.08 -10.66 -13.87
N VAL A 70 7.08 -9.68 -12.95
CA VAL A 70 8.06 -8.59 -12.94
C VAL A 70 9.44 -9.12 -12.55
N LEU A 71 9.50 -9.95 -11.52
CA LEU A 71 10.73 -10.58 -11.05
C LEU A 71 11.37 -11.43 -12.15
N GLU A 72 10.58 -12.18 -12.91
CA GLU A 72 11.09 -12.93 -14.07
C GLU A 72 11.70 -12.00 -15.14
N ILE A 73 11.07 -10.86 -15.44
CA ILE A 73 11.60 -9.88 -16.40
C ILE A 73 12.94 -9.34 -15.90
N ILE A 74 13.01 -8.93 -14.63
CA ILE A 74 14.23 -8.40 -14.03
C ILE A 74 15.36 -9.43 -14.09
N LYS A 75 15.08 -10.69 -13.71
CA LYS A 75 16.08 -11.78 -13.70
C LYS A 75 16.57 -12.13 -15.10
N ALA A 76 15.69 -12.12 -16.10
CA ALA A 76 16.01 -12.48 -17.49
C ALA A 76 16.67 -11.36 -18.30
N THR A 77 16.56 -10.09 -17.88
CA THR A 77 17.03 -8.94 -18.66
C THR A 77 18.41 -8.45 -18.18
N ASP A 78 19.43 -8.52 -19.03
CA ASP A 78 20.80 -8.10 -18.65
C ASP A 78 20.93 -6.60 -18.43
N ALA A 79 20.18 -5.79 -19.16
CA ALA A 79 20.14 -4.33 -18.97
C ALA A 79 19.62 -3.92 -17.58
N LEU A 80 18.99 -4.83 -16.84
CA LEU A 80 18.46 -4.62 -15.48
C LEU A 80 19.35 -5.27 -14.40
N ALA A 81 20.62 -5.55 -14.70
CA ALA A 81 21.54 -6.20 -13.76
C ALA A 81 21.67 -5.46 -12.41
N HIS A 82 21.59 -4.13 -12.39
CA HIS A 82 21.62 -3.34 -11.16
C HIS A 82 20.42 -3.62 -10.25
N LEU A 83 19.26 -3.92 -10.84
CA LEU A 83 18.05 -4.31 -10.09
C LEU A 83 18.16 -5.72 -9.51
N LYS A 84 18.83 -6.65 -10.21
CA LYS A 84 18.96 -8.05 -9.76
C LYS A 84 19.57 -8.11 -8.36
N HIS A 85 20.60 -7.33 -8.08
CA HIS A 85 21.23 -7.28 -6.75
C HIS A 85 20.27 -6.80 -5.66
N ARG A 86 19.49 -5.75 -5.94
CA ARG A 86 18.51 -5.20 -5.00
C ARG A 86 17.38 -6.18 -4.73
N VAL A 87 16.86 -6.82 -5.78
CA VAL A 87 15.88 -7.91 -5.67
C VAL A 87 16.44 -9.05 -4.81
N SER A 88 17.66 -9.51 -5.05
CA SER A 88 18.28 -10.57 -4.23
C SER A 88 18.44 -10.15 -2.77
N ALA A 89 18.76 -8.89 -2.49
CA ALA A 89 18.84 -8.38 -1.13
C ALA A 89 17.47 -8.38 -0.44
N VAL A 90 16.39 -8.09 -1.17
CA VAL A 90 15.02 -8.20 -0.66
C VAL A 90 14.63 -9.66 -0.44
N GLU A 91 14.81 -10.53 -1.43
CA GLU A 91 14.48 -11.96 -1.35
C GLU A 91 15.24 -12.67 -0.21
N ALA A 92 16.48 -12.26 0.08
CA ALA A 92 17.28 -12.84 1.16
C ALA A 92 16.83 -12.43 2.57
N GLN A 93 16.16 -11.29 2.71
CA GLN A 93 15.76 -10.73 4.00
C GLN A 93 14.28 -10.90 4.31
N ARG A 94 13.44 -10.94 3.26
CA ARG A 94 12.00 -11.09 3.39
C ARG A 94 11.67 -12.41 4.07
N ARG A 95 10.86 -12.34 5.11
CA ARG A 95 10.40 -13.51 5.87
C ARG A 95 8.91 -13.77 5.64
N SER A 96 8.17 -12.73 5.24
CA SER A 96 6.73 -12.76 5.01
C SER A 96 6.34 -13.41 3.68
N SER A 97 5.34 -14.28 3.74
CA SER A 97 4.67 -14.86 2.58
C SER A 97 3.76 -13.83 1.90
N PRO A 98 3.41 -13.98 0.61
CA PRO A 98 2.47 -13.07 -0.05
C PRO A 98 1.13 -12.94 0.70
N LEU A 99 0.57 -14.07 1.15
CA LEU A 99 -0.65 -14.08 1.96
C LEU A 99 -0.46 -13.41 3.33
N GLY A 100 0.70 -13.59 3.96
CA GLY A 100 1.04 -12.94 5.22
C GLY A 100 1.15 -11.43 5.10
N ARG A 101 1.72 -10.94 3.99
CA ARG A 101 1.75 -9.50 3.70
C ARG A 101 0.34 -8.96 3.51
N GLU A 102 -0.48 -9.60 2.68
CA GLU A 102 -1.88 -9.22 2.48
C GLU A 102 -2.68 -9.20 3.79
N ALA A 103 -2.61 -10.27 4.58
CA ALA A 103 -3.26 -10.38 5.88
C ALA A 103 -2.84 -9.23 6.82
N ARG A 104 -1.53 -8.91 6.87
CA ARG A 104 -1.03 -7.82 7.71
C ARG A 104 -1.62 -6.47 7.35
N ARG A 105 -1.80 -6.17 6.06
CA ARG A 105 -2.42 -4.89 5.63
C ARG A 105 -3.90 -4.80 6.01
N LEU A 106 -4.53 -5.93 6.30
CA LEU A 106 -5.90 -6.04 6.81
C LEU A 106 -5.95 -6.07 8.35
N GLY A 107 -4.84 -5.85 9.06
CA GLY A 107 -4.77 -5.96 10.51
C GLY A 107 -4.82 -7.41 11.03
N LEU A 108 -4.59 -8.40 10.16
CA LEU A 108 -4.63 -9.82 10.51
C LEU A 108 -3.20 -10.40 10.62
N SER A 109 -3.05 -11.42 11.47
CA SER A 109 -1.80 -12.18 11.60
C SER A 109 -2.01 -13.64 11.17
N LEU A 110 -1.08 -14.18 10.38
CA LEU A 110 -1.02 -15.61 10.09
C LEU A 110 0.02 -16.27 11.01
N ASP A 111 -0.32 -17.42 11.60
CA ASP A 111 0.56 -18.17 12.52
C ASP A 111 1.90 -18.59 11.86
N THR A 112 1.92 -18.67 10.53
CA THR A 112 3.09 -19.06 9.73
C THR A 112 4.04 -17.90 9.42
N ASP A 113 3.60 -16.66 9.66
CA ASP A 113 4.33 -15.45 9.31
C ASP A 113 4.92 -14.76 10.55
N PRO A 114 6.07 -14.08 10.41
CA PRO A 114 6.67 -13.38 11.53
C PRO A 114 5.79 -12.22 11.98
N VAL A 115 5.65 -12.11 13.30
CA VAL A 115 5.01 -10.97 13.97
C VAL A 115 5.94 -9.75 13.86
N PRO A 116 5.44 -8.57 13.43
CA PRO A 116 6.26 -7.37 13.38
C PRO A 116 6.77 -6.98 14.77
N GLU A 117 7.98 -6.47 14.83
CA GLU A 117 8.66 -6.15 16.11
C GLU A 117 8.25 -4.79 16.68
N ILE A 118 7.78 -3.86 15.82
CA ILE A 118 7.55 -2.46 16.16
C ILE A 118 6.09 -2.10 15.96
N LYS A 119 5.37 -1.78 17.03
CA LYS A 119 4.02 -1.21 16.94
C LYS A 119 4.07 0.28 16.65
N VAL A 120 3.48 0.71 15.54
CA VAL A 120 3.50 2.14 15.14
C VAL A 120 2.82 3.02 16.19
N ALA A 121 1.71 2.58 16.80
CA ALA A 121 1.03 3.34 17.86
C ALA A 121 1.83 3.46 19.16
N ALA A 122 2.82 2.58 19.38
CA ALA A 122 3.70 2.64 20.54
C ALA A 122 4.92 3.55 20.32
N LEU A 123 5.11 4.10 19.10
CA LEU A 123 6.20 5.04 18.83
C LEU A 123 6.02 6.33 19.62
N SER A 124 7.13 6.88 20.11
CA SER A 124 7.14 8.24 20.63
C SER A 124 6.77 9.25 19.53
N VAL A 125 6.39 10.47 19.89
CA VAL A 125 6.06 11.52 18.90
C VAL A 125 7.24 11.76 17.95
N ASP A 126 8.47 11.77 18.48
CA ASP A 126 9.68 12.02 17.69
C ASP A 126 10.02 10.83 16.77
N ASP A 127 9.87 9.60 17.27
CA ASP A 127 10.08 8.39 16.48
C ASP A 127 9.03 8.25 15.37
N PHE A 128 7.76 8.57 15.68
CA PHE A 128 6.69 8.59 14.70
C PHE A 128 6.95 9.63 13.61
N GLN A 129 7.37 10.85 13.96
CA GLN A 129 7.76 11.86 12.97
C GLN A 129 8.92 11.39 12.09
N THR A 130 9.91 10.71 12.67
CA THR A 130 11.06 10.15 11.95
C THR A 130 10.64 9.03 11.01
N PHE A 131 9.75 8.16 11.45
CA PHE A 131 9.14 7.12 10.63
C PHE A 131 8.38 7.73 9.45
N MET A 132 7.52 8.73 9.69
CA MET A 132 6.79 9.43 8.64
C MET A 132 7.72 10.13 7.63
N ARG A 133 8.82 10.74 8.09
CA ARG A 133 9.84 11.32 7.19
C ARG A 133 10.53 10.25 6.35
N THR A 134 10.82 9.09 6.93
CA THR A 134 11.41 7.97 6.21
C THR A 134 10.50 7.49 5.10
N LEU A 135 9.22 7.27 5.40
CA LEU A 135 8.21 6.89 4.40
C LEU A 135 8.04 7.95 3.32
N GLY A 136 7.85 9.22 3.68
CA GLY A 136 7.65 10.31 2.72
C GLY A 136 8.83 10.57 1.77
N ASN A 137 10.03 10.12 2.13
CA ASN A 137 11.25 10.25 1.33
C ASN A 137 11.67 8.96 0.62
N TRP A 138 10.80 7.94 0.61
CA TRP A 138 11.13 6.68 -0.05
C TRP A 138 11.38 6.85 -1.56
N GLN A 139 12.31 6.07 -2.12
CA GLN A 139 12.68 6.20 -3.54
C GLN A 139 11.54 5.89 -4.52
N LEU A 140 10.49 5.20 -4.05
CA LEU A 140 9.26 4.93 -4.78
C LEU A 140 8.65 6.22 -5.37
N PHE A 141 8.64 7.30 -4.59
CA PHE A 141 8.05 8.59 -5.01
C PHE A 141 8.87 9.26 -6.12
N ALA A 142 10.19 9.24 -6.01
CA ALA A 142 11.07 9.75 -7.06
C ALA A 142 10.98 8.92 -8.34
N SER A 143 10.83 7.60 -8.21
CA SER A 143 10.63 6.71 -9.37
C SER A 143 9.29 6.98 -10.07
N ARG A 144 8.23 7.21 -9.30
CA ARG A 144 6.92 7.61 -9.85
C ARG A 144 7.01 8.89 -10.68
N GLU A 145 7.75 9.90 -10.24
CA GLU A 145 7.93 11.14 -11.02
C GLU A 145 8.57 10.88 -12.39
N ARG A 146 9.51 9.94 -12.47
CA ARG A 146 10.15 9.55 -13.75
C ARG A 146 9.16 8.81 -14.65
N LEU A 147 8.35 7.90 -14.10
CA LEU A 147 7.26 7.25 -14.84
C LEU A 147 6.26 8.26 -15.41
N VAL A 148 5.79 9.22 -14.61
CA VAL A 148 4.84 10.24 -15.06
C VAL A 148 5.41 11.06 -16.22
N LYS A 149 6.69 11.45 -16.15
CA LYS A 149 7.37 12.17 -17.25
C LYS A 149 7.42 11.34 -18.54
N LEU A 150 7.76 10.05 -18.45
CA LEU A 150 7.80 9.14 -19.60
C LEU A 150 6.41 8.93 -20.22
N ILE A 151 5.37 8.78 -19.39
CA ILE A 151 3.98 8.69 -19.85
C ILE A 151 3.57 9.98 -20.57
N GLY A 152 4.03 11.16 -20.14
CA GLY A 152 3.74 12.43 -20.81
C GLY A 152 4.38 12.60 -22.19
N THR A 153 5.30 11.71 -22.59
CA THR A 153 6.05 11.81 -23.84
C THR A 153 5.29 11.18 -25.02
N GLU A 154 5.69 11.55 -26.24
CA GLU A 154 5.18 10.97 -27.49
C GLU A 154 5.33 9.44 -27.49
N LYS A 155 4.32 8.76 -28.05
CA LYS A 155 4.29 7.31 -28.12
C LYS A 155 5.29 6.81 -29.17
N SER A 156 6.38 6.22 -28.71
CA SER A 156 7.33 5.48 -29.54
C SER A 156 7.68 4.12 -28.92
N ILE A 157 8.28 3.24 -29.72
CA ILE A 157 8.77 1.94 -29.25
C ILE A 157 9.85 2.14 -28.17
N GLU A 158 10.81 3.03 -28.44
CA GLU A 158 11.90 3.35 -27.51
C GLU A 158 11.37 3.88 -26.16
N ILE A 159 10.37 4.77 -26.20
CA ILE A 159 9.74 5.30 -24.98
C ILE A 159 9.00 4.19 -24.23
N THR A 160 8.38 3.24 -24.94
CA THR A 160 7.71 2.09 -24.31
C THR A 160 8.73 1.19 -23.60
N GLU A 161 9.88 0.91 -24.21
CA GLU A 161 10.95 0.12 -23.59
C GLU A 161 11.55 0.83 -22.37
N HIS A 162 11.78 2.13 -22.46
CA HIS A 162 12.23 2.95 -21.32
C HIS A 162 11.18 2.95 -20.20
N LEU A 163 9.90 3.07 -20.52
CA LEU A 163 8.82 3.00 -19.54
C LEU A 163 8.80 1.66 -18.81
N ARG A 164 9.07 0.55 -19.51
CA ARG A 164 9.15 -0.79 -18.90
C ARG A 164 10.34 -0.92 -17.96
N ALA A 165 11.51 -0.42 -18.36
CA ALA A 165 12.70 -0.42 -17.52
C ALA A 165 12.50 0.43 -16.26
N GLU A 166 11.94 1.63 -16.42
CA GLU A 166 11.64 2.53 -15.30
C GLU A 166 10.56 1.95 -14.38
N PHE A 167 9.59 1.20 -14.92
CA PHE A 167 8.62 0.50 -14.10
C PHE A 167 9.27 -0.60 -13.24
N CYS A 168 10.25 -1.33 -13.78
CA CYS A 168 10.98 -2.32 -12.99
C CYS A 168 11.73 -1.66 -11.82
N GLU A 169 12.31 -0.48 -12.04
CA GLU A 169 12.94 0.32 -10.98
C GLU A 169 11.91 0.77 -9.92
N PHE A 170 10.75 1.29 -10.34
CA PHE A 170 9.63 1.61 -9.45
C PHE A 170 9.18 0.40 -8.62
N PHE A 171 9.04 -0.75 -9.26
CA PHE A 171 8.64 -2.00 -8.60
C PHE A 171 9.66 -2.45 -7.55
N VAL A 172 10.96 -2.37 -7.84
CA VAL A 172 12.00 -2.71 -6.85
C VAL A 172 11.99 -1.74 -5.67
N CYS A 173 11.79 -0.43 -5.90
CA CYS A 173 11.61 0.53 -4.82
C CYS A 173 10.40 0.20 -3.94
N TYR A 174 9.31 -0.32 -4.52
CA TYR A 174 8.16 -0.84 -3.79
C TYR A 174 8.54 -2.05 -2.93
N LEU A 175 9.24 -3.04 -3.49
CA LEU A 175 9.66 -4.24 -2.74
C LEU A 175 10.55 -3.89 -1.54
N GLU A 176 11.42 -2.90 -1.69
CA GLU A 176 12.25 -2.40 -0.59
C GLU A 176 11.42 -1.69 0.49
N MET A 177 10.38 -0.94 0.08
CA MET A 177 9.45 -0.32 1.03
C MET A 177 8.66 -1.38 1.80
N GLU A 178 8.18 -2.40 1.08
CA GLU A 178 7.47 -3.55 1.66
C GLU A 178 8.33 -4.26 2.70
N LEU A 179 9.59 -4.54 2.36
CA LEU A 179 10.54 -5.17 3.29
C LEU A 179 10.79 -4.29 4.52
N PHE A 180 10.90 -2.97 4.35
CA PHE A 180 11.06 -2.05 5.46
C PHE A 180 9.84 -2.08 6.40
N LEU A 181 8.64 -2.07 5.83
CA LEU A 181 7.37 -2.14 6.55
C LEU A 181 7.14 -3.49 7.23
N GLU A 182 7.88 -4.53 6.86
CA GLU A 182 7.73 -5.87 7.44
C GLU A 182 7.93 -5.91 8.96
N ASN A 183 8.75 -5.01 9.49
CA ASN A 183 9.02 -4.92 10.93
C ASN A 183 7.99 -4.06 11.69
N TYR A 184 7.06 -3.41 11.00
CA TYR A 184 6.09 -2.49 11.59
C TYR A 184 4.69 -3.10 11.60
N ASP A 185 4.12 -3.17 12.79
CA ASP A 185 2.71 -3.46 13.02
C ASP A 185 1.94 -2.15 12.95
N TYR A 186 1.08 -2.04 11.94
CA TYR A 186 0.13 -0.95 11.79
C TYR A 186 -1.25 -1.58 11.66
N ASP A 187 -2.14 -1.23 12.57
CA ASP A 187 -3.54 -1.59 12.45
C ASP A 187 -4.29 -0.37 11.87
N PRO A 188 -4.85 -0.48 10.64
CA PRO A 188 -5.57 0.63 10.01
C PRO A 188 -6.82 1.05 10.80
N ASP A 189 -7.36 0.13 11.62
CA ASP A 189 -8.51 0.34 12.50
C ASP A 189 -8.11 0.78 13.92
N GLU A 190 -6.81 0.92 14.21
CA GLU A 190 -6.33 1.31 15.53
C GLU A 190 -6.84 2.71 15.90
N GLY A 191 -7.69 2.79 16.93
CA GLY A 191 -8.38 4.01 17.34
C GLY A 191 -9.65 4.34 16.53
N LEU A 192 -10.21 3.38 15.79
CA LEU A 192 -11.61 3.36 15.31
C LEU A 192 -12.50 2.49 16.21
N GLU A 193 -12.05 2.20 17.42
CA GLU A 193 -12.82 1.51 18.46
C GLU A 193 -14.22 2.12 18.57
N LEU A 194 -15.26 1.27 18.48
CA LEU A 194 -16.63 1.71 18.73
C LEU A 194 -16.69 2.32 20.13
N ARG A 195 -17.31 3.50 20.25
CA ARG A 195 -17.55 4.10 21.56
C ARG A 195 -18.34 3.10 22.40
N GLN A 196 -17.99 2.98 23.68
CA GLN A 196 -18.63 2.06 24.62
C GLN A 196 -20.18 2.15 24.59
N GLU A 197 -20.72 3.37 24.48
CA GLU A 197 -22.16 3.62 24.37
C GLU A 197 -22.80 2.94 23.14
N PHE A 198 -22.07 2.87 22.04
CA PHE A 198 -22.50 2.25 20.78
C PHE A 198 -22.38 0.73 20.84
N ILE A 199 -21.36 0.21 21.54
CA ILE A 199 -21.22 -1.22 21.83
C ILE A 199 -22.40 -1.69 22.69
N GLU A 200 -22.71 -0.95 23.77
CA GLU A 200 -23.84 -1.25 24.65
C GLU A 200 -25.20 -1.11 23.95
N GLU A 201 -25.30 -0.27 22.92
CA GLU A 201 -26.49 -0.15 22.08
C GLU A 201 -26.62 -1.36 21.15
N LEU A 202 -25.54 -1.76 20.48
CA LEU A 202 -25.49 -2.97 19.65
C LEU A 202 -25.78 -4.25 20.47
N GLU A 203 -25.24 -4.36 21.68
CA GLU A 203 -25.52 -5.49 22.57
C GLU A 203 -27.00 -5.53 23.01
N ARG A 204 -27.58 -4.37 23.33
CA ARG A 204 -29.02 -4.27 23.64
C ARG A 204 -29.89 -4.63 22.43
N GLU A 205 -29.50 -4.22 21.23
CA GLU A 205 -30.22 -4.52 20.01
C GLU A 205 -30.13 -6.01 19.67
N ASP A 206 -28.95 -6.63 19.79
CA ASP A 206 -28.76 -8.08 19.61
C ASP A 206 -29.53 -8.89 20.65
N GLU A 207 -29.58 -8.44 21.91
CA GLU A 207 -30.39 -9.08 22.96
C GLU A 207 -31.90 -8.94 22.69
N TYR A 208 -32.35 -7.78 22.22
CA TYR A 208 -33.73 -7.57 21.77
C TYR A 208 -34.10 -8.52 20.63
N ILE A 209 -33.25 -8.63 19.60
CA ILE A 209 -33.41 -9.56 18.48
C ILE A 209 -33.47 -11.02 18.98
N ARG A 210 -32.51 -11.43 19.81
CA ARG A 210 -32.46 -12.80 20.37
C ARG A 210 -33.69 -13.13 21.22
N SER A 211 -34.29 -12.14 21.87
CA SER A 211 -35.53 -12.28 22.64
C SER A 211 -36.81 -12.30 21.79
N GLY A 212 -36.70 -12.28 20.44
CA GLY A 212 -37.83 -12.31 19.51
C GLY A 212 -38.31 -10.92 19.07
N GLY A 213 -37.47 -9.90 19.23
CA GLY A 213 -37.70 -8.55 18.73
C GLY A 213 -37.85 -8.51 17.20
N LYS A 214 -38.64 -7.55 16.71
CA LYS A 214 -38.83 -7.38 15.25
C LYS A 214 -37.60 -6.73 14.63
N MET A 215 -37.02 -7.40 13.63
CA MET A 215 -36.14 -6.74 12.67
C MET A 215 -36.97 -6.14 11.53
N TYR A 216 -36.57 -4.97 11.08
CA TYR A 216 -37.06 -4.38 9.84
C TYR A 216 -36.03 -4.60 8.75
N THR A 217 -36.51 -5.00 7.57
CA THR A 217 -35.67 -5.10 6.39
C THR A 217 -35.36 -3.70 5.84
N LEU A 218 -34.23 -3.56 5.13
CA LEU A 218 -33.87 -2.31 4.45
C LEU A 218 -34.98 -1.79 3.51
N GLU A 219 -35.77 -2.70 2.94
CA GLU A 219 -36.90 -2.38 2.06
C GLU A 219 -38.13 -1.85 2.80
N GLU A 220 -38.28 -2.14 4.09
CA GLU A 220 -39.33 -1.61 4.96
C GLU A 220 -38.98 -0.22 5.48
N VAL A 221 -37.71 0.03 5.81
CA VAL A 221 -37.22 1.34 6.30
C VAL A 221 -37.23 2.41 5.22
N VAL A 222 -37.02 2.05 3.95
CA VAL A 222 -36.98 3.01 2.81
C VAL A 222 -38.39 3.43 2.34
N LYS A 223 -39.46 2.77 2.82
CA LYS A 223 -40.85 3.07 2.44
C LYS A 223 -41.59 3.97 3.44
N GLU A 224 -40.94 4.37 4.54
CA GLU A 224 -41.42 5.43 5.46
C GLU A 224 -40.90 6.81 5.02
#